data_AF-A0A4Q3WTZ9-F1
#
_entry.id   AF-A0A4Q3WTZ9-F1
#
_cell.length_a   1.000
_cell.length_b   1.000
_cell.length_c   1.000
_cell.angle_alpha   90.00
_cell.angle_beta   90.00
_cell.angle_gamma   90.00
#
_symmetry.space_group_name_H-M   'P 1'
#
loop_
_entity.id
_entity.type
_entity.pdbx_description
1 polymer ?
#
loop_
_entity_poly.entity_id
_entity_poly.type
_entity_poly.pdbx_seq_one_letter_code
_entity_poly.pdbx_strand_id
1 'polypeptide(L)'
;MRFPLYGVILVGLIWTTVAAVPALRHQISRGTYQTNTFMDRPASLDVDAALKEAPNDPFLQAKKIEQGWTPAGTYYTNRPSSAQQAPTASERQILDKNKQFFASYDALIAKNPKRIDLVKARLRLSARGGIVDEPRTEKYMRRDSGAGYEPALFPTAQRYKGQLQEVYEQARRGEKLDPQNAFFPYMEAMALCTLRREDEAVQALQRAGKCTTFNEGTFDDIRRRIAIQEKQGPVDWNEKLFIEWAELWPHLGALRAVTRE
;
A
#
# COMPACT_ATOMS: atom_id res chain seq x y z
N MET A 1 -21.49 22.37 18.14
CA MET A 1 -20.31 21.62 18.63
C MET A 1 -19.36 22.62 19.29
N ARG A 2 -19.15 22.57 20.60
CA ARG A 2 -18.18 23.45 21.30
C ARG A 2 -16.84 22.71 21.33
N PHE A 3 -15.87 23.16 20.54
CA PHE A 3 -14.50 22.65 20.66
C PHE A 3 -13.92 23.12 22.01
N PRO A 4 -13.25 22.25 22.78
CA PRO A 4 -12.63 22.66 24.03
C PRO A 4 -11.48 23.60 23.71
N LEU A 5 -11.69 24.91 23.94
CA LEU A 5 -10.72 25.98 23.69
C LEU A 5 -9.34 25.68 24.32
N TYR A 6 -9.36 25.00 25.47
CA TYR A 6 -8.17 24.56 26.20
C TYR A 6 -7.28 23.61 25.39
N GLY A 7 -7.85 22.70 24.59
CA GLY A 7 -7.06 21.79 23.76
C GLY A 7 -6.32 22.51 22.65
N VAL A 8 -6.96 23.50 22.03
CA VAL A 8 -6.36 24.32 20.97
C VAL A 8 -5.23 25.18 21.52
N ILE A 9 -5.43 25.78 22.69
CA ILE A 9 -4.40 26.59 23.37
C ILE A 9 -3.19 25.72 23.75
N LEU A 10 -3.42 24.52 24.29
CA LEU A 10 -2.35 23.60 24.67
C LEU A 10 -1.50 23.17 23.47
N VAL A 11 -2.16 22.78 22.36
CA VAL A 11 -1.47 22.42 21.12
C VAL A 11 -0.68 23.62 20.56
N GLY A 12 -1.29 24.80 20.56
CA GLY A 12 -0.61 26.04 20.16
C GLY A 12 0.66 26.30 20.96
N LEU A 13 0.59 26.20 22.29
CA LEU A 13 1.72 26.41 23.20
C LEU A 13 2.87 25.42 22.96
N ILE A 14 2.54 24.14 22.77
CA ILE A 14 3.54 23.09 22.46
C ILE A 14 4.29 23.46 21.18
N TRP A 15 3.56 23.79 20.11
CA TRP A 15 4.17 24.11 18.82
C TRP A 15 4.94 25.42 18.80
N THR A 16 4.48 26.46 19.51
CA THR A 16 5.26 27.70 19.68
C THR A 16 6.54 27.44 20.47
N THR A 17 6.51 26.55 21.47
CA THR A 17 7.72 26.20 22.25
C THR A 17 8.72 25.43 21.38
N VAL A 18 8.24 24.46 20.60
CA VAL A 18 9.05 23.75 19.61
C VAL A 18 9.65 24.73 18.59
N ALA A 19 8.86 25.67 18.06
CA ALA A 19 9.34 26.66 17.10
C ALA A 19 10.29 27.70 17.71
N ALA A 20 10.16 28.05 18.99
CA ALA A 20 10.98 29.06 19.64
C ALA A 20 12.35 28.54 20.11
N VAL A 21 12.53 27.22 20.27
CA VAL A 21 13.74 26.64 20.87
C VAL A 21 14.54 25.85 19.81
N PRO A 22 15.61 26.42 19.21
CA PRO A 22 16.43 25.76 18.19
C PRO A 22 17.01 24.41 18.64
N ALA A 23 17.40 24.28 19.92
CA ALA A 23 17.89 23.03 20.48
C ALA A 23 16.81 21.93 20.46
N LEU A 24 15.56 22.27 20.77
CA LEU A 24 14.43 21.35 20.70
C LEU A 24 14.12 20.96 19.25
N ARG A 25 14.19 21.89 18.30
CA ARG A 25 14.07 21.56 16.86
C ARG A 25 15.15 20.63 16.39
N HIS A 26 16.40 20.86 16.81
CA HIS A 26 17.53 20.02 16.44
C HIS A 26 17.49 18.65 17.12
N GLN A 27 16.94 18.56 18.33
CA GLN A 27 16.75 17.30 19.06
C GLN A 27 15.55 16.51 18.52
N ILE A 28 14.46 17.17 18.14
CA ILE A 28 13.33 16.57 17.41
C ILE A 28 13.79 16.13 16.02
N SER A 29 14.58 16.92 15.30
CA SER A 29 15.06 16.53 13.97
C SER A 29 16.03 15.35 14.05
N ARG A 30 17.01 15.36 14.96
CA ARG A 30 17.89 14.20 15.21
C ARG A 30 17.11 12.98 15.72
N GLY A 31 16.11 13.20 16.57
CA GLY A 31 15.15 12.20 17.00
C GLY A 31 14.41 11.60 15.80
N THR A 32 13.94 12.41 14.85
CA THR A 32 13.27 11.91 13.62
C THR A 32 14.22 11.13 12.72
N TYR A 33 15.51 11.49 12.66
CA TYR A 33 16.53 10.73 11.92
C TYR A 33 16.90 9.41 12.61
N GLN A 34 16.95 9.36 13.94
CA GLN A 34 17.15 8.11 14.68
C GLN A 34 15.88 7.24 14.75
N THR A 35 14.68 7.85 14.69
CA THR A 35 13.46 7.08 14.51
C THR A 35 13.43 6.42 13.14
N ASN A 36 14.03 6.98 12.09
CA ASN A 36 14.13 6.25 10.81
C ASN A 36 14.85 4.90 10.99
N THR A 37 15.94 4.84 11.75
CA THR A 37 16.60 3.55 12.07
C THR A 37 15.80 2.64 13.02
N PHE A 38 14.89 3.17 13.85
CA PHE A 38 13.92 2.38 14.62
C PHE A 38 12.67 1.99 13.81
N MET A 39 12.38 2.71 12.71
CA MET A 39 11.25 2.50 11.81
C MET A 39 11.52 1.39 10.78
N ASP A 40 12.79 1.09 10.50
CA ASP A 40 13.22 0.09 9.51
C ASP A 40 12.96 -1.36 9.94
N ARG A 41 12.68 -1.60 11.22
CA ARG A 41 12.27 -2.92 11.72
C ARG A 41 11.07 -2.79 12.63
N PRO A 42 9.83 -2.69 12.08
CA PRO A 42 8.67 -3.13 12.86
C PRO A 42 9.04 -4.47 13.48
N ALA A 43 8.86 -4.60 14.80
CA ALA A 43 9.07 -5.89 15.45
C ALA A 43 8.32 -6.94 14.63
N SER A 44 9.10 -7.86 14.07
CA SER A 44 8.61 -8.71 13.00
C SER A 44 7.62 -9.68 13.62
N LEU A 45 6.34 -9.51 13.30
CA LEU A 45 5.30 -10.49 13.63
C LEU A 45 5.84 -11.88 13.27
N ASP A 46 6.00 -12.74 14.27
CA ASP A 46 6.33 -14.13 14.02
C ASP A 46 5.06 -14.84 13.55
N VAL A 47 4.84 -14.77 12.23
CA VAL A 47 3.67 -15.34 11.57
C VAL A 47 3.64 -16.86 11.75
N ASP A 48 4.80 -17.53 11.82
CA ASP A 48 4.86 -18.97 11.98
C ASP A 48 4.47 -19.42 13.39
N ALA A 49 4.95 -18.71 14.43
CA ALA A 49 4.48 -18.92 15.79
C ALA A 49 2.98 -18.65 15.91
N ALA A 50 2.51 -17.52 15.37
CA ALA A 50 1.08 -17.17 15.41
C ALA A 50 0.20 -18.19 14.67
N LEU A 51 0.65 -18.72 13.53
CA LEU A 51 -0.07 -19.75 12.78
C LEU A 51 -0.10 -21.10 13.50
N LYS A 52 0.90 -21.43 14.32
CA LYS A 52 0.83 -22.65 15.15
C LYS A 52 -0.30 -22.56 16.17
N GLU A 53 -0.53 -21.38 16.73
CA GLU A 53 -1.62 -21.12 17.69
C GLU A 53 -2.99 -21.00 17.01
N ALA A 54 -3.03 -20.38 15.83
CA ALA A 54 -4.26 -20.11 15.08
C ALA A 54 -4.13 -20.48 13.60
N PRO A 55 -4.05 -21.78 13.25
CA PRO A 55 -3.74 -22.24 11.89
C PRO A 55 -4.79 -21.85 10.85
N ASN A 56 -6.03 -21.62 11.29
CA ASN A 56 -7.15 -21.27 10.43
C ASN A 56 -7.44 -19.77 10.39
N ASP A 57 -6.64 -18.91 11.02
CA ASP A 57 -6.86 -17.46 10.91
C ASP A 57 -6.52 -16.97 9.49
N PRO A 58 -7.51 -16.49 8.71
CA PRO A 58 -7.27 -16.04 7.34
C PRO A 58 -6.30 -14.86 7.26
N PHE A 59 -6.20 -14.03 8.29
CA PHE A 59 -5.25 -12.93 8.32
C PHE A 59 -3.81 -13.44 8.42
N LEU A 60 -3.55 -14.40 9.29
CA LEU A 60 -2.22 -14.99 9.43
C LEU A 60 -1.83 -15.80 8.19
N GLN A 61 -2.78 -16.51 7.59
CA GLN A 61 -2.57 -17.18 6.30
C GLN A 61 -2.22 -16.17 5.19
N ALA A 62 -2.90 -15.02 5.14
CA ALA A 62 -2.57 -13.95 4.21
C ALA A 62 -1.16 -13.39 4.46
N LYS A 63 -0.78 -13.14 5.72
CA LYS A 63 0.58 -12.68 6.06
C LYS A 63 1.65 -13.69 5.68
N LYS A 64 1.38 -14.99 5.81
CA LYS A 64 2.31 -16.02 5.38
C LYS A 64 2.49 -16.03 3.86
N ILE A 65 1.41 -15.82 3.11
CA ILE A 65 1.49 -15.64 1.66
C ILE A 65 2.34 -14.40 1.33
N GLU A 66 2.06 -13.26 1.98
CA GLU A 66 2.78 -11.98 1.81
C GLU A 66 4.30 -12.08 2.08
N GLN A 67 4.73 -12.89 3.05
CA GLN A 67 6.16 -13.13 3.31
C GLN A 67 6.90 -13.79 2.13
N GLY A 68 6.18 -14.54 1.29
CA GLY A 68 6.73 -15.15 0.08
C GLY A 68 6.74 -14.22 -1.13
N TRP A 69 6.21 -13.00 -1.01
CA TRP A 69 6.13 -12.04 -2.11
C TRP A 69 7.43 -11.27 -2.28
N THR A 70 7.91 -11.20 -3.52
CA THR A 70 8.99 -10.30 -3.93
C THR A 70 8.43 -9.39 -5.02
N PRO A 71 8.39 -8.05 -4.82
CA PRO A 71 7.93 -7.14 -5.86
C PRO A 71 8.74 -7.34 -7.14
N ALA A 72 8.07 -7.51 -8.28
CA ALA A 72 8.80 -7.62 -9.55
C ALA A 72 9.62 -6.35 -9.88
N GLY A 73 9.24 -5.21 -9.28
CA GLY A 73 9.88 -3.91 -9.45
C GLY A 73 11.35 -3.83 -9.05
N THR A 74 11.84 -4.69 -8.17
CA THR A 74 13.25 -4.63 -7.71
C THR A 74 14.25 -5.20 -8.72
N TYR A 75 13.79 -5.81 -9.82
CA TYR A 75 14.66 -6.48 -10.79
C TYR A 75 14.53 -6.00 -12.24
N TYR A 76 13.67 -5.01 -12.51
CA TYR A 76 13.67 -4.37 -13.83
C TYR A 76 14.84 -3.40 -13.90
N THR A 77 15.99 -3.94 -14.31
CA THR A 77 17.15 -3.16 -14.72
C THR A 77 16.72 -2.15 -15.79
N ASN A 78 17.38 -0.99 -15.83
CA ASN A 78 17.21 0.11 -16.79
C ASN A 78 17.46 -0.34 -18.24
N ARG A 79 16.64 -1.24 -18.77
CA ARG A 79 16.70 -1.68 -20.15
C ARG A 79 15.60 -0.93 -20.90
N PRO A 80 15.93 -0.09 -21.88
CA PRO A 80 14.91 0.58 -22.68
C PRO A 80 14.04 -0.48 -23.34
N SER A 81 12.75 -0.48 -23.01
CA SER A 81 11.80 -1.44 -23.56
C SER A 81 11.50 -1.05 -25.00
N SER A 82 12.05 -1.77 -25.96
CA SER A 82 11.31 -1.93 -27.21
C SER A 82 10.16 -2.89 -26.91
N ALA A 83 8.92 -2.44 -27.09
CA ALA A 83 7.67 -3.13 -26.76
C ALA A 83 7.45 -4.49 -27.48
N GLN A 84 8.48 -5.03 -28.15
CA GLN A 84 8.42 -6.22 -29.00
C GLN A 84 9.39 -7.33 -28.57
N GLN A 85 10.22 -7.14 -27.54
CA GLN A 85 11.10 -8.21 -27.07
C GLN A 85 10.36 -9.15 -26.12
N ALA A 86 10.42 -10.45 -26.42
CA ALA A 86 9.86 -11.48 -25.57
C ALA A 86 10.52 -11.46 -24.17
N PRO A 87 9.77 -11.79 -23.10
CA PRO A 87 10.31 -11.86 -21.74
C PRO A 87 11.56 -12.75 -21.67
N THR A 88 12.59 -12.27 -20.97
CA THR A 88 13.76 -13.09 -20.62
C THR A 88 13.34 -14.25 -19.70
N ALA A 89 14.17 -15.29 -19.60
CA ALA A 89 13.85 -16.45 -18.74
C ALA A 89 13.65 -16.06 -17.26
N SER A 90 14.47 -15.13 -16.75
CA SER A 90 14.34 -14.59 -15.39
C SER A 90 13.05 -13.79 -15.21
N GLU A 91 12.66 -12.97 -16.20
CA GLU A 91 11.40 -12.23 -16.16
C GLU A 91 10.18 -13.16 -16.18
N ARG A 92 10.21 -14.24 -16.97
CA ARG A 92 9.12 -15.25 -16.96
C ARG A 92 8.99 -15.88 -15.58
N GLN A 93 10.12 -16.26 -14.97
CA GLN A 93 10.13 -16.83 -13.64
C GLN A 93 9.52 -15.88 -12.59
N ILE A 94 9.81 -14.57 -12.69
CA ILE A 94 9.23 -13.55 -11.80
C ILE A 94 7.71 -13.44 -12.03
N LEU A 95 7.26 -13.40 -13.29
CA LEU A 95 5.84 -13.34 -13.63
C LEU A 95 5.08 -14.57 -13.13
N ASP A 96 5.67 -15.76 -13.28
CA ASP A 96 5.08 -17.02 -12.81
C ASP A 96 4.99 -17.05 -11.28
N LYS A 97 6.02 -16.59 -10.57
CA LYS A 97 5.98 -16.44 -9.11
C LYS A 97 4.89 -15.47 -8.67
N ASN A 98 4.75 -14.32 -9.34
CA ASN A 98 3.67 -13.37 -9.04
C ASN A 98 2.29 -13.96 -9.29
N LYS A 99 2.12 -14.70 -10.40
CA LYS A 99 0.88 -15.38 -10.70
C LYS A 99 0.52 -16.42 -9.63
N GLN A 100 1.50 -17.21 -9.19
CA GLN A 100 1.30 -18.18 -8.11
C GLN A 100 0.97 -17.52 -6.76
N PHE A 101 1.64 -16.41 -6.44
CA PHE A 101 1.38 -15.61 -5.25
C PHE A 101 -0.08 -15.14 -5.22
N PHE A 102 -0.53 -14.50 -6.30
CA PHE A 102 -1.88 -13.99 -6.40
C PHE A 102 -2.94 -15.09 -6.45
N ALA A 103 -2.67 -16.21 -7.13
CA ALA A 103 -3.54 -17.38 -7.12
C ALA A 103 -3.73 -17.95 -5.70
N SER A 104 -2.66 -17.99 -4.90
CA SER A 104 -2.72 -18.43 -3.50
C SER A 104 -3.58 -17.48 -2.65
N TYR A 105 -3.46 -16.18 -2.88
CA TYR A 105 -4.27 -15.17 -2.21
C TYR A 105 -5.75 -15.23 -2.62
N ASP A 106 -6.03 -15.42 -3.91
CA ASP A 106 -7.39 -15.52 -4.44
C ASP A 106 -8.08 -16.81 -3.95
N ALA A 107 -7.34 -17.92 -3.81
CA ALA A 107 -7.84 -19.13 -3.17
C ALA A 107 -8.20 -18.89 -1.69
N LEU A 108 -7.43 -18.08 -0.97
CA LEU A 108 -7.73 -17.70 0.41
C LEU A 108 -8.99 -16.83 0.49
N ILE A 109 -9.18 -15.89 -0.43
CA ILE A 109 -10.41 -15.08 -0.56
C ILE A 109 -11.61 -15.96 -0.91
N ALA A 110 -11.43 -16.95 -1.79
CA ALA A 110 -12.50 -17.88 -2.16
C ALA A 110 -12.99 -18.71 -0.95
N LYS A 111 -12.08 -19.15 -0.08
CA LYS A 111 -12.41 -19.81 1.20
C LYS A 111 -13.07 -18.88 2.21
N ASN A 112 -12.83 -17.58 2.10
CA ASN A 112 -13.28 -16.56 3.07
C ASN A 112 -14.05 -15.43 2.37
N PRO A 113 -15.19 -15.71 1.72
CA PRO A 113 -15.72 -14.81 0.70
C PRO A 113 -16.25 -13.47 1.21
N LYS A 114 -16.55 -13.38 2.51
CA LYS A 114 -17.05 -12.17 3.20
C LYS A 114 -15.92 -11.35 3.84
N ARG A 115 -14.67 -11.81 3.79
CA ARG A 115 -13.53 -11.13 4.42
C ARG A 115 -13.01 -10.02 3.53
N ILE A 116 -13.57 -8.84 3.73
CA ILE A 116 -13.22 -7.64 2.96
C ILE A 116 -11.77 -7.20 3.16
N ASP A 117 -11.20 -7.43 4.33
CA ASP A 117 -9.81 -7.12 4.64
C ASP A 117 -8.84 -7.87 3.73
N LEU A 118 -9.16 -9.12 3.35
CA LEU A 118 -8.39 -9.88 2.36
C LEU A 118 -8.49 -9.25 0.96
N VAL A 119 -9.68 -8.82 0.54
CA VAL A 119 -9.87 -8.16 -0.76
C VAL A 119 -9.08 -6.84 -0.81
N LYS A 120 -9.16 -6.04 0.27
CA LYS A 120 -8.38 -4.79 0.40
C LYS A 120 -6.88 -5.03 0.33
N ALA A 121 -6.37 -6.01 1.07
CA ALA A 121 -4.95 -6.36 1.06
C ALA A 121 -4.50 -6.88 -0.32
N ARG A 122 -5.27 -7.76 -0.97
CA ARG A 122 -5.01 -8.23 -2.35
C ARG A 122 -4.91 -7.06 -3.34
N LEU A 123 -5.82 -6.10 -3.28
CA LEU A 123 -5.80 -4.92 -4.16
C LEU A 123 -4.61 -3.99 -3.88
N ARG A 124 -4.27 -3.75 -2.61
CA ARG A 124 -3.06 -2.98 -2.24
C ARG A 124 -1.79 -3.64 -2.76
N LEU A 125 -1.67 -4.97 -2.65
CA LEU A 125 -0.53 -5.73 -3.15
C LEU A 125 -0.40 -5.64 -4.67
N SER A 126 -1.53 -5.64 -5.39
CA SER A 126 -1.54 -5.38 -6.83
C SER A 126 -1.05 -3.97 -7.19
N ALA A 127 -1.39 -2.97 -6.38
CA ALA A 127 -0.97 -1.58 -6.60
C ALA A 127 0.53 -1.36 -6.32
N ARG A 128 1.10 -2.07 -5.34
CA ARG A 128 2.54 -2.01 -5.01
C ARG A 128 3.45 -2.49 -6.13
N GLY A 129 2.94 -3.28 -7.08
CA GLY A 129 3.67 -3.67 -8.28
C GLY A 129 3.80 -2.56 -9.33
N GLY A 130 3.22 -1.38 -9.08
CA GLY A 130 3.14 -0.27 -10.03
C GLY A 130 2.08 -0.54 -11.11
N ILE A 131 0.84 -0.09 -10.87
CA ILE A 131 -0.12 0.08 -11.95
C ILE A 131 0.26 1.41 -12.64
N VAL A 132 1.09 1.34 -13.68
CA VAL A 132 1.58 2.52 -14.39
C VAL A 132 0.83 2.69 -15.69
N ASP A 133 0.29 3.90 -15.90
CA ASP A 133 -0.28 4.32 -17.18
C ASP A 133 0.86 4.76 -18.13
N GLU A 134 0.97 4.05 -19.25
CA GLU A 134 2.18 4.00 -20.09
C GLU A 134 2.31 5.12 -21.17
N PRO A 135 1.28 5.81 -21.70
CA PRO A 135 1.53 6.79 -22.77
C PRO A 135 1.73 8.24 -22.31
N ARG A 136 1.15 8.67 -21.17
CA ARG A 136 1.24 10.08 -20.75
C ARG A 136 2.53 10.41 -20.01
N THR A 137 3.05 9.49 -19.21
CA THR A 137 4.33 9.64 -18.52
C THR A 137 5.48 9.85 -19.50
N GLU A 138 5.45 9.20 -20.68
CA GLU A 138 6.47 9.37 -21.72
C GLU A 138 6.53 10.82 -22.28
N LYS A 139 5.39 11.50 -22.42
CA LYS A 139 5.32 12.87 -22.95
C LYS A 139 5.67 13.94 -21.91
N TYR A 140 5.35 13.72 -20.64
CA TYR A 140 5.61 14.70 -19.57
C TYR A 140 7.00 14.54 -18.91
N MET A 141 7.61 13.35 -18.92
CA MET A 141 8.96 13.16 -18.38
C MET A 141 10.08 13.55 -19.35
N ARG A 142 9.81 13.58 -20.66
CA ARG A 142 10.83 13.96 -21.67
C ARG A 142 11.20 15.45 -21.68
N ARG A 143 10.41 16.33 -21.05
CA ARG A 143 10.53 17.78 -21.30
C ARG A 143 11.41 18.54 -20.31
N ASP A 144 11.61 18.05 -19.08
CA ASP A 144 12.28 18.85 -18.02
C ASP A 144 13.51 18.19 -17.36
N SER A 145 13.80 16.90 -17.57
CA SER A 145 15.00 16.29 -17.01
C SER A 145 16.19 16.45 -17.97
N GLY A 146 16.91 17.56 -17.87
CA GLY A 146 18.23 17.75 -18.50
C GLY A 146 19.32 16.76 -18.04
N ALA A 147 18.98 15.86 -17.12
CA ALA A 147 19.73 14.64 -16.81
C ALA A 147 19.01 13.47 -17.47
N GLY A 148 19.73 12.61 -18.19
CA GLY A 148 19.24 11.43 -18.91
C GLY A 148 18.65 10.33 -18.01
N TYR A 149 17.64 10.68 -17.22
CA TYR A 149 16.77 9.76 -16.53
C TYR A 149 15.75 9.27 -17.56
N GLU A 150 16.08 8.20 -18.28
CA GLU A 150 15.04 7.42 -18.93
C GLU A 150 14.21 6.79 -17.81
N PRO A 151 12.95 7.21 -17.58
CA PRO A 151 12.11 6.49 -16.63
C PRO A 151 12.03 5.06 -17.13
N ALA A 152 12.37 4.11 -16.25
CA ALA A 152 12.19 2.70 -16.52
C ALA A 152 10.76 2.51 -17.05
N LEU A 153 10.64 2.23 -18.34
CA LEU A 153 9.38 1.94 -19.00
C LEU A 153 8.78 0.75 -18.26
N PHE A 154 7.75 1.01 -17.45
CA PHE A 154 7.01 -0.05 -16.79
C PHE A 154 6.43 -0.93 -17.90
N PRO A 155 6.65 -2.26 -17.86
CA PRO A 155 6.38 -3.09 -19.01
C PRO A 155 4.92 -3.00 -19.43
N THR A 156 4.70 -3.03 -20.74
CA THR A 156 3.43 -2.68 -21.37
C THR A 156 2.16 -3.16 -20.70
N ALA A 157 1.11 -2.33 -20.68
CA ALA A 157 -0.23 -2.71 -20.23
C ALA A 157 -0.72 -4.03 -20.87
N GLN A 158 -0.26 -4.32 -22.09
CA GLN A 158 -0.50 -5.57 -22.80
C GLN A 158 0.09 -6.80 -22.08
N ARG A 159 1.27 -6.68 -21.48
CA ARG A 159 1.97 -7.74 -20.74
C ARG A 159 1.26 -8.11 -19.44
N TYR A 160 0.52 -7.17 -18.84
CA TYR A 160 -0.19 -7.35 -17.58
C TYR A 160 -1.71 -7.37 -17.69
N LYS A 161 -2.26 -7.45 -18.92
CA LYS A 161 -3.71 -7.38 -19.18
C LYS A 161 -4.53 -8.35 -18.31
N GLY A 162 -4.05 -9.59 -18.15
CA GLY A 162 -4.72 -10.59 -17.30
C GLY A 162 -4.77 -10.19 -15.83
N GLN A 163 -3.65 -9.71 -15.28
CA GLN A 163 -3.56 -9.24 -13.89
C GLN A 163 -4.42 -7.98 -13.67
N LEU A 164 -4.43 -7.05 -14.62
CA LEU A 164 -5.29 -5.86 -14.56
C LEU A 164 -6.78 -6.24 -14.58
N GLN A 165 -7.17 -7.24 -15.37
CA GLN A 165 -8.53 -7.76 -15.34
C GLN A 165 -8.87 -8.37 -13.97
N GLU A 166 -7.95 -9.12 -13.36
CA GLU A 166 -8.15 -9.64 -11.99
C GLU A 166 -8.32 -8.50 -10.97
N VAL A 167 -7.52 -7.43 -11.06
CA VAL A 167 -7.65 -6.25 -10.19
C VAL A 167 -9.04 -5.61 -10.36
N TYR A 168 -9.49 -5.44 -11.60
CA TYR A 168 -10.83 -4.95 -11.90
C TYR A 168 -11.91 -5.84 -11.25
N GLU A 169 -11.85 -7.17 -11.41
CA GLU A 169 -12.83 -8.08 -10.82
C GLU A 169 -12.82 -8.04 -9.28
N GLN A 170 -11.64 -7.99 -8.66
CA GLN A 170 -11.51 -7.90 -7.20
C GLN A 170 -12.02 -6.55 -6.67
N ALA A 171 -11.81 -5.46 -7.40
CA ALA A 171 -12.35 -4.15 -7.07
C ALA A 171 -13.88 -4.16 -7.08
N ARG A 172 -14.50 -4.68 -8.17
CA ARG A 172 -15.96 -4.85 -8.26
C ARG A 172 -16.51 -5.73 -7.15
N ARG A 173 -15.80 -6.79 -6.77
CA ARG A 173 -16.18 -7.64 -5.64
C ARG A 173 -16.14 -6.89 -4.32
N GLY A 174 -15.07 -6.13 -4.07
CA GLY A 174 -14.92 -5.34 -2.86
C GLY A 174 -16.00 -4.25 -2.73
N GLU A 175 -16.33 -3.58 -3.83
CA GLU A 175 -17.43 -2.60 -3.88
C GLU A 175 -18.78 -3.23 -3.49
N LYS A 176 -19.04 -4.49 -3.87
CA LYS A 176 -20.26 -5.21 -3.43
C LYS A 176 -20.27 -5.50 -1.92
N LEU A 177 -19.11 -5.67 -1.30
CA LEU A 177 -18.99 -5.93 0.14
C LEU A 177 -19.07 -4.65 0.97
N ASP A 178 -18.60 -3.53 0.44
CA ASP A 178 -18.57 -2.22 1.09
C ASP A 178 -18.82 -1.11 0.06
N PRO A 179 -20.10 -0.87 -0.29
CA PRO A 179 -20.48 0.07 -1.36
C PRO A 179 -20.18 1.53 -1.07
N GLN A 180 -19.86 1.87 0.20
CA GLN A 180 -19.62 3.24 0.65
C GLN A 180 -18.13 3.58 0.72
N ASN A 181 -17.26 2.67 0.27
CA ASN A 181 -15.83 2.84 0.32
C ASN A 181 -15.23 3.09 -1.06
N ALA A 182 -14.77 4.33 -1.24
CA ALA A 182 -14.18 4.86 -2.46
C ALA A 182 -12.94 4.08 -2.94
N PHE A 183 -12.27 3.35 -2.04
CA PHE A 183 -11.08 2.57 -2.39
C PHE A 183 -11.34 1.59 -3.53
N PHE A 184 -12.49 0.91 -3.54
CA PHE A 184 -12.80 -0.08 -4.56
C PHE A 184 -13.04 0.51 -5.95
N PRO A 185 -13.99 1.44 -6.15
CA PRO A 185 -14.15 2.10 -7.45
C PRO A 185 -12.91 2.89 -7.89
N TYR A 186 -12.09 3.38 -6.95
CA TYR A 186 -10.78 3.95 -7.28
C TYR A 186 -9.82 2.90 -7.87
N MET A 187 -9.69 1.73 -7.25
CA MET A 187 -8.87 0.63 -7.78
C MET A 187 -9.40 0.10 -9.12
N GLU A 188 -10.72 0.06 -9.29
CA GLU A 188 -11.38 -0.26 -10.57
C GLU A 188 -10.96 0.74 -11.66
N ALA A 189 -11.05 2.05 -11.37
CA ALA A 189 -10.64 3.09 -12.29
C ALA A 189 -9.16 2.98 -12.69
N MET A 190 -8.27 2.73 -11.72
CA MET A 190 -6.84 2.53 -11.99
C MET A 190 -6.60 1.38 -12.97
N ALA A 191 -7.25 0.22 -12.77
CA ALA A 191 -7.15 -0.90 -13.69
C ALA A 191 -7.71 -0.57 -15.08
N LEU A 192 -8.86 0.10 -15.15
CA LEU A 192 -9.51 0.49 -16.40
C LEU A 192 -8.69 1.52 -17.20
N CYS A 193 -8.08 2.50 -16.54
CA CYS A 193 -7.17 3.46 -17.15
C CYS A 193 -6.00 2.73 -17.85
N THR A 194 -5.32 1.84 -17.14
CA THR A 194 -4.20 1.06 -17.71
C THR A 194 -4.67 0.11 -18.81
N LEU A 195 -5.89 -0.42 -18.73
CA LEU A 195 -6.54 -1.20 -19.79
C LEU A 195 -7.06 -0.36 -20.97
N ARG A 196 -6.88 0.97 -20.95
CA ARG A 196 -7.35 1.92 -21.97
C ARG A 196 -8.87 1.92 -22.17
N ARG A 197 -9.60 1.66 -21.09
CA ARG A 197 -11.07 1.73 -21.01
C ARG A 197 -11.49 3.03 -20.32
N GLU A 198 -11.13 4.16 -20.94
CA GLU A 198 -11.15 5.49 -20.33
C GLU A 198 -12.55 5.92 -19.87
N ASP A 199 -13.59 5.69 -20.69
CA ASP A 199 -14.97 6.05 -20.34
C ASP A 199 -15.46 5.31 -19.07
N GLU A 200 -15.14 4.02 -18.97
CA GLU A 200 -15.48 3.21 -17.80
C GLU A 200 -14.67 3.63 -16.58
N ALA A 201 -13.41 4.01 -16.75
CA ALA A 201 -12.57 4.52 -15.67
C ALA A 201 -13.13 5.83 -15.11
N VAL A 202 -13.61 6.75 -15.96
CA VAL A 202 -14.28 7.99 -15.53
C VAL A 202 -15.55 7.67 -14.73
N GLN A 203 -16.36 6.72 -15.19
CA GLN A 203 -17.55 6.29 -14.44
C GLN A 203 -17.19 5.71 -13.07
N ALA A 204 -16.12 4.91 -12.98
CA ALA A 204 -15.63 4.38 -11.72
C ALA A 204 -15.15 5.50 -10.78
N LEU A 205 -14.40 6.49 -11.26
CA LEU A 205 -14.02 7.66 -10.47
C LEU A 205 -15.22 8.49 -9.98
N GLN A 206 -16.24 8.65 -10.82
CA GLN A 206 -17.49 9.31 -10.42
C GLN A 206 -18.22 8.55 -9.32
N ARG A 207 -18.18 7.21 -9.31
CA ARG A 207 -18.70 6.41 -8.19
C ARG A 207 -17.85 6.60 -6.95
N ALA A 208 -16.52 6.55 -7.06
CA ALA A 208 -15.61 6.79 -5.95
C ALA A 208 -15.85 8.15 -5.27
N GLY A 209 -16.07 9.22 -6.06
CA GLY A 209 -16.38 10.56 -5.54
C GLY A 209 -17.72 10.70 -4.82
N LYS A 210 -18.61 9.70 -4.93
CA LYS A 210 -19.91 9.65 -4.20
C LYS A 210 -19.85 8.82 -2.92
N CYS A 211 -18.76 8.09 -2.70
CA CYS A 211 -18.57 7.29 -1.50
C CYS A 211 -18.25 8.18 -0.29
N THR A 212 -18.69 7.75 0.89
CA THR A 212 -18.53 8.52 2.14
C THR A 212 -17.22 8.23 2.85
N THR A 213 -16.52 7.16 2.48
CA THR A 213 -15.28 6.72 3.12
C THR A 213 -14.22 6.36 2.09
N PHE A 214 -12.95 6.46 2.46
CA PHE A 214 -11.83 5.88 1.74
C PHE A 214 -11.02 5.05 2.74
N ASN A 215 -11.16 3.73 2.71
CA ASN A 215 -10.46 2.83 3.63
C ASN A 215 -9.86 1.63 2.86
N GLU A 216 -8.56 1.72 2.60
CA GLU A 216 -7.76 0.66 1.97
C GLU A 216 -7.31 -0.46 2.94
N GLY A 217 -7.69 -0.40 4.21
CA GLY A 217 -7.45 -1.43 5.22
C GLY A 217 -6.06 -1.43 5.85
N THR A 218 -5.21 -0.43 5.55
CA THR A 218 -3.84 -0.36 6.09
C THR A 218 -3.82 -0.21 7.61
N PHE A 219 -4.67 0.63 8.19
CA PHE A 219 -4.74 0.77 9.65
C PHE A 219 -5.30 -0.48 10.33
N ASP A 220 -6.33 -1.09 9.76
CA ASP A 220 -6.92 -2.34 10.26
C ASP A 220 -5.88 -3.48 10.29
N ASP A 221 -5.08 -3.59 9.22
CA ASP A 221 -3.96 -4.51 9.12
C ASP A 221 -2.93 -4.29 10.24
N ILE A 222 -2.50 -3.04 10.43
CA ILE A 222 -1.49 -2.69 11.42
C ILE A 222 -1.99 -2.93 12.85
N ARG A 223 -3.22 -2.50 13.18
CA ARG A 223 -3.83 -2.75 14.49
C ARG A 223 -3.90 -4.23 14.79
N ARG A 224 -4.29 -5.05 13.81
CA ARG A 224 -4.34 -6.51 13.97
C ARG A 224 -2.97 -7.12 14.17
N ARG A 225 -1.93 -6.63 13.48
CA ARG A 225 -0.54 -7.06 13.72
C ARG A 225 -0.11 -6.77 15.15
N ILE A 226 -0.36 -5.56 15.65
CA ILE A 226 -0.06 -5.21 17.05
C ILE A 226 -0.77 -6.15 18.00
N ALA A 227 -2.09 -6.36 17.83
CA ALA A 227 -2.87 -7.20 18.73
C ALA A 227 -2.36 -8.65 18.79
N ILE A 228 -1.77 -9.16 17.71
CA ILE A 228 -1.14 -10.48 17.69
C ILE A 228 0.23 -10.44 18.36
N GLN A 229 1.01 -9.40 18.08
CA GLN A 229 2.33 -9.22 18.65
C GLN A 229 2.29 -9.02 20.18
N GLU A 230 1.29 -8.32 20.70
CA GLU A 230 1.05 -8.17 22.15
C GLU A 230 0.86 -9.51 22.87
N LYS A 231 0.38 -10.53 22.16
CA LYS A 231 0.27 -11.89 22.70
C LYS A 231 1.62 -12.62 22.72
N GLN A 232 2.51 -12.28 21.79
CA GLN A 232 3.85 -12.87 21.67
C GLN A 232 4.89 -12.19 22.58
N GLY A 233 4.64 -10.94 22.99
CA GLY A 233 5.50 -10.20 23.90
C GLY A 233 5.09 -8.72 24.03
N PRO A 234 5.77 -7.95 24.89
CA PRO A 234 5.49 -6.52 25.02
C PRO A 234 5.78 -5.79 23.70
N VAL A 235 4.76 -5.09 23.20
CA VAL A 235 4.91 -4.18 22.05
C VAL A 235 5.38 -2.82 22.56
N ASP A 236 6.36 -2.23 21.87
CA ASP A 236 6.89 -0.92 22.21
C ASP A 236 5.76 0.13 22.20
N TRP A 237 5.73 0.96 23.25
CA TRP A 237 4.78 2.05 23.38
C TRP A 237 4.87 3.02 22.19
N ASN A 238 6.08 3.26 21.66
CA ASN A 238 6.25 4.14 20.51
C ASN A 238 5.55 3.60 19.26
N GLU A 239 5.52 2.27 19.07
CA GLU A 239 4.87 1.65 17.92
C GLU A 239 3.35 1.80 17.98
N LYS A 240 2.75 1.69 19.17
CA LYS A 240 1.33 1.95 19.41
C LYS A 240 0.97 3.41 19.19
N LEU A 241 1.74 4.30 19.83
CA LEU A 241 1.54 5.75 19.72
C LEU A 241 1.61 6.19 18.26
N PHE A 242 2.55 5.66 17.49
CA PHE A 242 2.71 6.04 16.09
C PHE A 242 1.48 5.68 15.23
N ILE A 243 0.79 4.57 15.49
CA ILE A 243 -0.43 4.22 14.75
C ILE A 243 -1.56 5.20 15.01
N GLU A 244 -1.76 5.53 16.29
CA GLU A 244 -2.75 6.54 16.69
C GLU A 244 -2.41 7.90 16.05
N TRP A 245 -1.13 8.27 16.02
CA TRP A 245 -0.68 9.50 15.37
C TRP A 245 -0.85 9.46 13.85
N ALA A 246 -0.62 8.33 13.21
CA ALA A 246 -0.81 8.19 11.76
C ALA A 246 -2.29 8.24 11.34
N GLU A 247 -3.22 7.88 12.23
CA GLU A 247 -4.65 8.07 12.00
C GLU A 247 -5.06 9.55 12.12
N LEU A 248 -4.50 10.26 13.10
CA LEU A 248 -4.73 11.70 13.29
C LEU A 248 -4.04 12.56 12.22
N TRP A 249 -2.87 12.12 11.77
CA TRP A 249 -2.03 12.82 10.80
C TRP A 249 -1.57 11.85 9.70
N PRO A 250 -2.41 11.59 8.69
CA PRO A 250 -2.12 10.60 7.63
C PRO A 250 -0.81 10.85 6.87
N HIS A 251 -0.37 12.11 6.76
CA HIS A 251 0.91 12.47 6.15
C HIS A 251 2.13 12.01 6.97
N LEU A 252 2.00 11.87 8.29
CA LEU A 252 3.04 11.24 9.12
C LEU A 252 3.04 9.72 8.95
N GLY A 253 1.89 9.11 8.68
CA GLY A 253 1.80 7.70 8.29
C GLY A 253 2.53 7.38 6.98
N ALA A 254 2.54 8.32 6.03
CA ALA A 254 3.26 8.19 4.76
C ALA A 254 4.79 8.13 4.94
N LEU A 255 5.36 8.79 5.96
CA LEU A 255 6.78 8.68 6.28
C LEU A 255 7.20 7.23 6.57
N ARG A 256 6.31 6.41 7.16
CA ARG A 256 6.56 4.97 7.38
C ARG A 256 6.32 4.10 6.14
N ALA A 257 5.49 4.55 5.19
CA ALA A 257 5.30 3.82 3.94
C ALA A 257 6.55 3.91 3.05
N VAL A 258 7.26 5.05 3.09
CA VAL A 258 8.52 5.28 2.37
C VAL A 258 9.72 4.58 3.05
N THR A 259 9.69 4.35 4.37
CA THR A 259 10.72 3.58 5.09
C THR A 259 10.42 2.07 5.17
N ARG A 260 9.41 1.58 4.43
CA ARG A 260 9.05 0.15 4.35
C ARG A 260 9.67 -0.56 3.14
N GLU A 261 10.34 0.19 2.28
CA GLU A 261 11.18 -0.30 1.16
C GLU A 261 12.65 -0.18 1.55
#